data_AF-A0A976Q8K6-F1
#
_entry.id   AF-A0A976Q8K6-F1
#
_cell.length_a   1.000
_cell.length_b   1.000
_cell.length_c   1.000
_cell.angle_alpha   90.00
_cell.angle_beta   90.00
_cell.angle_gamma   90.00
#
_symmetry.space_group_name_H-M   'P 1'
#
loop_
_entity.id
_entity.type
_entity.pdbx_description
1 polymer ?
#
loop_
_entity_poly.entity_id
_entity_poly.type
_entity_poly.pdbx_seq_one_letter_code
_entity_poly.pdbx_strand_id
1 'polypeptide(L)'
;MKKILNILLVAIAFMVVGTSCQKEGLALEKPFVDINFFGKGAYITLNKTVNVNFNYAAISTSKVSVMVDPYNNGVKIKQVKLFVVKNANADPATWKLVKTVDVNGTTELAATGAEVATAIGTPAATLFAPGQFYTFYNQVITEDGKTYDLSNTLGALENATGYNACFRWTAYVVCPFTGGMKGNYKVIADGWEDWALGAIVPVGDGPGANQVDLSGVYPGGGYVKNKLVVNVDPNTGAASIPRVDYGSYSPTGAVYSAAAANAGYIFSCTGYIGLKIEHFYGTSSYGFYSLILQKQ
;
A
#
# COMPACT_ATOMS: atom_id res chain seq x y z
N MET A 1 -72.45 -39.80 -1.84
CA MET A 1 -72.37 -38.42 -1.28
C MET A 1 -71.54 -38.28 0.00
N LYS A 2 -70.87 -39.32 0.54
CA LYS A 2 -70.01 -39.21 1.74
C LYS A 2 -68.51 -39.02 1.46
N LYS A 3 -68.04 -39.26 0.23
CA LYS A 3 -66.61 -39.14 -0.14
C LYS A 3 -66.22 -37.78 -0.72
N ILE A 4 -67.17 -37.00 -1.22
CA ILE A 4 -66.91 -35.65 -1.76
C ILE A 4 -66.94 -34.58 -0.65
N LEU A 5 -67.71 -34.81 0.43
CA LEU A 5 -67.77 -33.89 1.57
C LEU A 5 -66.51 -33.93 2.46
N ASN A 6 -65.81 -35.07 2.53
CA ASN A 6 -64.60 -35.23 3.34
C ASN A 6 -63.35 -34.60 2.71
N ILE A 7 -63.32 -34.38 1.40
CA ILE A 7 -62.17 -33.73 0.73
C ILE A 7 -62.28 -32.20 0.84
N LEU A 8 -63.49 -31.64 0.92
CA LEU A 8 -63.70 -30.21 1.11
C LEU A 8 -63.41 -29.75 2.56
N LEU A 9 -63.68 -30.59 3.56
CA LEU A 9 -63.46 -30.27 4.98
C LEU A 9 -61.98 -30.35 5.41
N VAL A 10 -61.15 -31.17 4.74
CA VAL A 10 -59.70 -31.24 5.00
C VAL A 10 -58.95 -30.06 4.36
N ALA A 11 -59.48 -29.48 3.29
CA ALA A 11 -58.88 -28.29 2.64
C ALA A 11 -59.10 -26.99 3.45
N ILE A 12 -60.20 -26.89 4.22
CA ILE A 12 -60.52 -25.70 5.03
C ILE A 12 -59.82 -25.75 6.41
N ALA A 13 -59.53 -26.94 6.94
CA ALA A 13 -58.80 -27.10 8.21
C ALA A 13 -57.29 -26.77 8.11
N PHE A 14 -56.72 -26.73 6.90
CA PHE A 14 -55.32 -26.33 6.69
C PHE A 14 -55.12 -24.81 6.50
N MET A 15 -56.18 -24.00 6.51
CA MET A 15 -56.10 -22.54 6.29
C MET A 15 -56.19 -21.68 7.56
N VAL A 16 -56.41 -22.25 8.77
CA VAL A 16 -56.78 -21.42 9.94
C VAL A 16 -55.93 -21.60 11.21
N VAL A 17 -54.90 -22.46 11.26
CA VAL A 17 -54.03 -22.52 12.46
C VAL A 17 -52.56 -22.62 12.09
N GLY A 18 -51.99 -21.44 11.83
CA GLY A 18 -50.56 -21.22 11.63
C GLY A 18 -50.18 -19.74 11.75
N THR A 19 -50.96 -18.94 12.48
CA THR A 19 -50.51 -17.63 12.97
C THR A 19 -49.60 -17.85 14.16
N SER A 20 -48.28 -17.86 13.93
CA SER A 20 -47.32 -17.49 14.98
C SER A 20 -46.20 -16.66 14.36
N CYS A 21 -46.07 -15.43 14.86
CA CYS A 21 -45.12 -14.39 14.48
C CYS A 21 -45.33 -13.78 13.08
N GLN A 22 -46.43 -13.04 12.90
CA GLN A 22 -46.22 -11.73 12.30
C GLN A 22 -45.25 -11.01 13.24
N LYS A 23 -43.98 -10.89 12.83
CA LYS A 23 -43.02 -10.02 13.51
C LYS A 23 -43.50 -8.60 13.23
N GLU A 24 -44.43 -8.11 14.06
CA GLU A 24 -44.68 -6.69 14.26
C GLU A 24 -43.31 -6.05 14.46
N GLY A 25 -42.83 -5.34 13.43
CA GLY A 25 -41.44 -4.85 13.37
C GLY A 25 -40.77 -5.00 12.01
N LEU A 26 -41.15 -5.96 11.15
CA LEU A 26 -40.49 -6.09 9.83
C LEU A 26 -40.96 -5.09 8.77
N ALA A 27 -42.07 -4.38 9.00
CA ALA A 27 -42.50 -3.29 8.13
C ALA A 27 -41.90 -1.93 8.53
N LEU A 28 -41.47 -1.81 9.80
CA LEU A 28 -40.80 -0.60 10.33
C LEU A 28 -39.26 -0.70 10.25
N GLU A 29 -38.71 -1.89 10.00
CA GLU A 29 -37.25 -2.13 9.89
C GLU A 29 -36.76 -2.45 8.46
N LYS A 30 -37.61 -2.40 7.44
CA LYS A 30 -37.20 -2.65 6.04
C LYS A 30 -36.93 -1.32 5.30
N PRO A 31 -35.66 -0.95 5.04
CA PRO A 31 -35.32 0.27 4.28
C PRO A 31 -35.77 0.22 2.80
N PHE A 32 -36.38 -0.88 2.34
CA PHE A 32 -36.79 -1.09 0.94
C PHE A 32 -38.28 -0.87 0.65
N VAL A 33 -39.12 -0.50 1.64
CA VAL A 33 -40.58 -0.27 1.43
C VAL A 33 -41.04 1.16 1.71
N ASP A 34 -40.18 2.01 2.26
CA ASP A 34 -40.49 3.43 2.43
C ASP A 34 -40.12 4.21 1.17
N ILE A 35 -41.12 4.84 0.55
CA ILE A 35 -40.98 5.66 -0.67
C ILE A 35 -40.02 6.85 -0.49
N ASN A 36 -39.79 7.29 0.75
CA ASN A 36 -38.82 8.34 1.07
C ASN A 36 -37.36 7.86 1.00
N PHE A 37 -37.14 6.55 1.03
CA PHE A 37 -35.82 5.89 1.00
C PHE A 37 -35.57 5.07 -0.27
N PHE A 38 -36.56 4.94 -1.15
CA PHE A 38 -36.37 4.41 -2.50
C PHE A 38 -35.37 5.29 -3.27
N GLY A 39 -34.20 4.73 -3.58
CA GLY A 39 -33.22 5.36 -4.47
C GLY A 39 -32.19 6.31 -3.83
N LYS A 40 -32.12 6.43 -2.50
CA LYS A 40 -31.07 7.22 -1.84
C LYS A 40 -29.94 6.33 -1.32
N GLY A 41 -28.76 6.42 -1.95
CA GLY A 41 -27.57 5.69 -1.51
C GLY A 41 -27.03 6.23 -0.17
N ALA A 42 -26.59 5.34 0.72
CA ALA A 42 -25.92 5.69 1.98
C ALA A 42 -24.44 5.31 1.91
N TYR A 43 -23.68 6.09 1.14
CA TYR A 43 -22.25 5.85 0.93
C TYR A 43 -21.50 7.17 0.70
N ILE A 44 -20.18 7.11 0.83
CA ILE A 44 -19.27 8.21 0.51
C ILE A 44 -18.64 8.00 -0.86
N THR A 45 -18.37 9.07 -1.57
CA THR A 45 -17.68 9.06 -2.86
C THR A 45 -16.25 9.56 -2.72
N LEU A 46 -15.32 8.97 -3.48
CA LEU A 46 -13.93 9.43 -3.49
C LEU A 46 -13.84 10.78 -4.22
N ASN A 47 -13.59 11.86 -3.48
CA ASN A 47 -13.36 13.18 -4.08
C ASN A 47 -11.97 13.25 -4.73
N LYS A 48 -10.93 12.92 -3.95
CA LYS A 48 -9.55 12.82 -4.42
C LYS A 48 -8.68 11.99 -3.50
N THR A 49 -7.65 11.40 -4.08
CA THR A 49 -6.53 10.85 -3.32
C THR A 49 -5.58 11.99 -2.93
N VAL A 50 -5.24 12.11 -1.63
CA VAL A 50 -4.29 13.12 -1.15
C VAL A 50 -2.90 12.52 -1.06
N ASN A 51 -2.75 11.43 -0.29
CA ASN A 51 -1.53 10.64 -0.22
C ASN A 51 -1.87 9.20 0.16
N VAL A 52 -1.39 8.22 -0.59
CA VAL A 52 -1.56 6.79 -0.28
C VAL A 52 -0.24 6.11 0.05
N ASN A 53 0.82 6.90 0.27
CA ASN A 53 2.16 6.38 0.50
C ASN A 53 2.63 6.72 1.92
N PHE A 54 2.75 5.71 2.78
CA PHE A 54 3.48 5.81 4.01
C PHE A 54 4.98 5.89 3.73
N ASN A 55 5.64 6.91 4.25
CA ASN A 55 7.09 7.01 4.24
C ASN A 55 7.66 6.17 5.39
N TYR A 56 8.31 5.06 5.06
CA TYR A 56 8.91 4.16 6.04
C TYR A 56 9.94 4.85 6.95
N ALA A 57 10.71 5.81 6.42
CA ALA A 57 11.72 6.55 7.19
C ALA A 57 11.11 7.35 8.37
N ALA A 58 9.86 7.74 8.23
CA ALA A 58 9.12 8.53 9.21
C ALA A 58 7.78 7.85 9.55
N ILE A 59 7.77 6.52 9.63
CA ILE A 59 6.52 5.73 9.59
C ILE A 59 5.51 6.16 10.66
N SER A 60 5.97 6.46 11.88
CA SER A 60 5.10 6.85 12.99
C SER A 60 4.32 8.14 12.71
N THR A 61 4.91 9.10 12.01
CA THR A 61 4.30 10.41 11.70
C THR A 61 3.79 10.50 10.26
N SER A 62 4.17 9.55 9.40
CA SER A 62 3.71 9.52 8.02
C SER A 62 2.20 9.34 7.95
N LYS A 63 1.55 10.21 7.16
CA LYS A 63 0.09 10.28 7.02
C LYS A 63 -0.32 9.83 5.62
N VAL A 64 -1.31 8.95 5.56
CA VAL A 64 -2.04 8.63 4.33
C VAL A 64 -3.48 9.13 4.46
N SER A 65 -4.04 9.62 3.37
CA SER A 65 -5.40 10.15 3.34
C SER A 65 -6.03 10.24 1.97
N VAL A 66 -7.35 10.23 2.00
CA VAL A 66 -8.25 10.52 0.88
C VAL A 66 -9.27 11.57 1.31
N MET A 67 -9.74 12.37 0.37
CA MET A 67 -10.89 13.24 0.58
C MET A 67 -12.13 12.52 0.06
N VAL A 68 -13.20 12.56 0.83
CA VAL A 68 -14.47 11.95 0.49
C VAL A 68 -15.61 12.95 0.63
N ASP A 69 -16.63 12.78 -0.18
CA ASP A 69 -17.89 13.51 -0.06
C ASP A 69 -19.00 12.52 0.30
N PRO A 70 -20.01 12.93 1.08
CA PRO A 70 -21.25 12.17 1.14
C PRO A 70 -21.87 12.11 -0.26
N TYR A 71 -22.46 10.97 -0.64
CA TYR A 71 -23.13 10.84 -1.93
C TYR A 71 -24.20 11.92 -2.11
N ASN A 72 -24.14 12.64 -3.23
CA ASN A 72 -25.12 13.67 -3.55
C ASN A 72 -26.52 13.06 -3.67
N ASN A 73 -27.52 13.69 -3.07
CA ASN A 73 -28.89 13.17 -2.92
C ASN A 73 -29.02 11.86 -2.09
N GLY A 74 -27.95 11.43 -1.42
CA GLY A 74 -27.94 10.27 -0.54
C GLY A 74 -28.58 10.52 0.83
N VAL A 75 -28.54 9.49 1.68
CA VAL A 75 -28.87 9.64 3.11
C VAL A 75 -27.77 10.46 3.79
N LYS A 76 -28.15 11.33 4.73
CA LYS A 76 -27.18 12.12 5.49
C LYS A 76 -26.26 11.22 6.32
N ILE A 77 -24.97 11.44 6.13
CA ILE A 77 -23.90 10.70 6.82
C ILE A 77 -23.44 11.54 8.00
N LYS A 78 -23.45 10.95 9.19
CA LYS A 78 -22.97 11.56 10.43
C LYS A 78 -21.47 11.33 10.59
N GLN A 79 -21.05 10.08 10.47
CA GLN A 79 -19.69 9.64 10.80
C GLN A 79 -19.20 8.57 9.83
N VAL A 80 -17.89 8.44 9.71
CA VAL A 80 -17.22 7.30 9.08
C VAL A 80 -16.27 6.68 10.10
N LYS A 81 -16.45 5.39 10.36
CA LYS A 81 -15.42 4.58 11.03
C LYS A 81 -14.41 4.14 9.99
N LEU A 82 -13.16 4.53 10.20
CA LEU A 82 -12.03 4.15 9.39
C LEU A 82 -11.37 2.92 10.01
N PHE A 83 -11.39 1.81 9.30
CA PHE A 83 -10.76 0.57 9.68
C PHE A 83 -9.53 0.28 8.81
N VAL A 84 -8.66 -0.61 9.29
CA VAL A 84 -7.47 -1.05 8.56
C VAL A 84 -7.27 -2.56 8.67
N VAL A 85 -6.70 -3.15 7.62
CA VAL A 85 -6.18 -4.51 7.58
C VAL A 85 -4.81 -4.49 6.88
N LYS A 86 -3.89 -5.35 7.33
CA LYS A 86 -2.65 -5.61 6.59
C LYS A 86 -2.96 -6.44 5.35
N ASN A 87 -2.46 -6.03 4.18
CA ASN A 87 -2.93 -6.51 2.88
C ASN A 87 -4.42 -6.15 2.68
N ALA A 88 -5.24 -7.07 2.19
CA ALA A 88 -6.67 -6.90 1.99
C ALA A 88 -7.47 -8.10 2.55
N ASN A 89 -8.58 -7.83 3.22
CA ASN A 89 -9.57 -8.84 3.62
C ASN A 89 -10.94 -8.17 3.73
N ALA A 90 -11.92 -8.62 2.95
CA ALA A 90 -13.27 -8.04 2.94
C ALA A 90 -14.14 -8.46 4.14
N ASP A 91 -13.67 -9.37 5.00
CA ASP A 91 -14.39 -9.78 6.22
C ASP A 91 -14.25 -8.73 7.33
N PRO A 92 -15.35 -8.03 7.72
CA PRO A 92 -15.32 -7.01 8.76
C PRO A 92 -14.87 -7.50 10.14
N ALA A 93 -14.96 -8.81 10.42
CA ALA A 93 -14.48 -9.36 11.69
C ALA A 93 -12.96 -9.21 11.85
N THR A 94 -12.23 -9.08 10.75
CA THR A 94 -10.76 -8.92 10.74
C THR A 94 -10.31 -7.46 10.81
N TRP A 95 -11.24 -6.52 10.60
CA TRP A 95 -10.94 -5.10 10.50
C TRP A 95 -10.60 -4.50 11.86
N LYS A 96 -9.57 -3.67 11.89
CA LYS A 96 -9.14 -2.97 13.10
C LYS A 96 -9.52 -1.50 13.02
N LEU A 97 -10.31 -1.03 13.98
CA LEU A 97 -10.76 0.36 14.01
C LEU A 97 -9.57 1.28 14.29
N VAL A 98 -9.30 2.20 13.36
CA VAL A 98 -8.27 3.22 13.53
C VAL A 98 -8.86 4.43 14.23
N LYS A 99 -9.99 4.95 13.73
CA LYS A 99 -10.69 6.11 14.28
C LYS A 99 -12.09 6.25 13.71
N THR A 100 -12.87 7.13 14.34
CA THR A 100 -14.16 7.61 13.83
C THR A 100 -14.01 9.08 13.44
N VAL A 101 -14.51 9.46 12.27
CA VAL A 101 -14.42 10.81 11.71
C VAL A 101 -15.83 11.35 11.47
N ASP A 102 -16.13 12.54 11.98
CA ASP A 102 -17.39 13.23 11.68
C ASP A 102 -17.38 13.73 10.23
N VAL A 103 -18.49 13.57 9.51
CA VAL A 103 -18.62 13.97 8.11
C VAL A 103 -19.36 15.30 8.02
N ASN A 104 -18.72 16.31 7.44
CA ASN A 104 -19.31 17.62 7.20
C ASN A 104 -18.87 18.14 5.82
N GLY A 105 -19.63 17.82 4.78
CA GLY A 105 -19.23 18.09 3.39
C GLY A 105 -17.99 17.27 3.01
N THR A 106 -17.06 17.88 2.25
CA THR A 106 -15.80 17.24 1.90
C THR A 106 -14.95 17.00 3.13
N THR A 107 -14.70 15.73 3.45
CA THR A 107 -14.07 15.28 4.70
C THR A 107 -12.79 14.51 4.39
N GLU A 108 -11.70 14.79 5.13
CA GLU A 108 -10.45 14.02 5.02
C GLU A 108 -10.54 12.75 5.87
N LEU A 109 -10.43 11.58 5.25
CA LEU A 109 -10.20 10.32 5.95
C LEU A 109 -8.70 10.06 5.97
N ALA A 110 -8.09 10.19 7.15
CA ALA A 110 -6.64 10.13 7.32
C ALA A 110 -6.23 9.19 8.45
N ALA A 111 -5.09 8.55 8.29
CA ALA A 111 -4.42 7.79 9.33
C ALA A 111 -2.91 7.97 9.27
N THR A 112 -2.27 8.02 10.44
CA THR A 112 -0.82 7.93 10.57
C THR A 112 -0.38 6.48 10.79
N GLY A 113 0.90 6.19 10.52
CA GLY A 113 1.43 4.85 10.81
C GLY A 113 1.36 4.49 12.30
N ALA A 114 1.47 5.47 13.21
CA ALA A 114 1.29 5.24 14.65
C ALA A 114 -0.15 4.85 15.02
N GLU A 115 -1.15 5.49 14.42
CA GLU A 115 -2.56 5.15 14.64
C GLU A 115 -2.89 3.75 14.11
N VAL A 116 -2.36 3.39 12.93
CA VAL A 116 -2.52 2.04 12.36
C VAL A 116 -1.84 0.98 13.23
N ALA A 117 -0.62 1.23 13.70
CA ALA A 117 0.09 0.35 14.62
C ALA A 117 -0.69 0.11 15.92
N THR A 118 -1.28 1.19 16.47
CA THR A 118 -2.12 1.13 17.68
C THR A 118 -3.39 0.31 17.43
N ALA A 119 -4.08 0.53 16.31
CA ALA A 119 -5.28 -0.22 15.93
C ALA A 119 -5.02 -1.72 15.76
N ILE A 120 -3.89 -2.08 15.13
CA ILE A 120 -3.49 -3.48 14.91
C ILE A 120 -2.92 -4.12 16.18
N GLY A 121 -2.41 -3.33 17.13
CA GLY A 121 -1.78 -3.83 18.34
C GLY A 121 -0.35 -4.35 18.11
N THR A 122 0.32 -3.86 17.06
CA THR A 122 1.71 -4.24 16.72
C THR A 122 2.54 -2.97 16.58
N PRO A 123 3.72 -2.87 17.23
CA PRO A 123 4.59 -1.71 17.11
C PRO A 123 4.90 -1.35 15.64
N ALA A 124 4.94 -0.06 15.30
CA ALA A 124 5.15 0.38 13.91
C ALA A 124 6.44 -0.20 13.29
N ALA A 125 7.53 -0.29 14.07
CA ALA A 125 8.81 -0.83 13.60
C ALA A 125 8.78 -2.30 13.17
N THR A 126 7.83 -3.10 13.68
CA THR A 126 7.68 -4.52 13.31
C THR A 126 6.50 -4.76 12.37
N LEU A 127 5.51 -3.88 12.39
CA LEU A 127 4.33 -3.96 11.54
C LEU A 127 4.65 -3.62 10.08
N PHE A 128 5.33 -2.49 9.87
CA PHE A 128 5.59 -1.96 8.55
C PHE A 128 6.92 -2.47 7.99
N ALA A 129 6.95 -2.69 6.68
CA ALA A 129 8.17 -2.93 5.91
C ALA A 129 7.96 -2.34 4.50
N PRO A 130 9.00 -1.81 3.84
CA PRO A 130 8.89 -1.33 2.46
C PRO A 130 8.30 -2.39 1.53
N GLY A 131 7.41 -1.97 0.61
CA GLY A 131 6.71 -2.84 -0.34
C GLY A 131 5.45 -3.52 0.22
N GLN A 132 5.17 -3.39 1.52
CA GLN A 132 3.89 -3.83 2.09
C GLN A 132 2.77 -2.85 1.76
N PHE A 133 1.52 -3.32 1.81
CA PHE A 133 0.34 -2.47 1.68
C PHE A 133 -0.70 -2.78 2.74
N TYR A 134 -1.56 -1.80 2.98
CA TYR A 134 -2.64 -1.83 3.96
C TYR A 134 -3.92 -1.34 3.30
N THR A 135 -5.00 -2.09 3.42
CA THR A 135 -6.31 -1.66 2.95
C THR A 135 -7.07 -1.02 4.09
N PHE A 136 -7.52 0.20 3.87
CA PHE A 136 -8.45 0.92 4.70
C PHE A 136 -9.88 0.63 4.25
N TYR A 137 -10.76 0.36 5.20
CA TYR A 137 -12.18 0.11 4.97
C TYR A 137 -13.00 1.18 5.68
N ASN A 138 -14.00 1.70 5.00
CA ASN A 138 -14.86 2.77 5.47
C ASN A 138 -16.24 2.21 5.81
N GLN A 139 -16.64 2.30 7.07
CA GLN A 139 -18.02 2.06 7.49
C GLN A 139 -18.69 3.40 7.75
N VAL A 140 -19.72 3.69 6.96
CA VAL A 140 -20.55 4.87 7.07
C VAL A 140 -21.56 4.69 8.19
N ILE A 141 -21.77 5.73 8.99
CA ILE A 141 -22.82 5.84 10.01
C ILE A 141 -23.72 7.01 9.63
N THR A 142 -24.99 6.74 9.38
CA THR A 142 -25.99 7.77 9.04
C THR A 142 -26.50 8.49 10.29
N GLU A 143 -27.18 9.63 10.13
CA GLU A 143 -27.76 10.39 11.25
C GLU A 143 -28.77 9.57 12.07
N ASP A 144 -29.46 8.61 11.45
CA ASP A 144 -30.38 7.66 12.11
C ASP A 144 -29.66 6.44 12.71
N GLY A 145 -28.33 6.42 12.71
CA GLY A 145 -27.50 5.39 13.38
C GLY A 145 -27.32 4.09 12.58
N LYS A 146 -27.83 3.99 11.36
CA LYS A 146 -27.59 2.82 10.49
C LYS A 146 -26.14 2.80 10.00
N THR A 147 -25.64 1.60 9.73
CA THR A 147 -24.27 1.37 9.29
C THR A 147 -24.21 0.74 7.91
N TYR A 148 -23.31 1.24 7.07
CA TYR A 148 -23.09 0.73 5.72
C TYR A 148 -21.61 0.60 5.42
N ASP A 149 -21.19 -0.57 4.97
CA ASP A 149 -19.82 -0.89 4.57
C ASP A 149 -19.81 -1.91 3.44
N LEU A 150 -18.62 -2.41 3.08
CA LEU A 150 -18.45 -3.37 2.00
C LEU A 150 -19.26 -4.67 2.19
N SER A 151 -19.50 -5.09 3.43
CA SER A 151 -20.13 -6.38 3.74
C SER A 151 -21.66 -6.38 3.60
N ASN A 152 -22.28 -5.21 3.69
CA ASN A 152 -23.73 -5.06 3.66
C ASN A 152 -24.23 -4.16 2.51
N THR A 153 -23.36 -3.90 1.54
CA THR A 153 -23.68 -3.17 0.31
C THR A 153 -23.58 -4.07 -0.91
N LEU A 154 -24.28 -3.70 -1.99
CA LEU A 154 -24.30 -4.47 -3.23
C LEU A 154 -22.93 -4.39 -3.91
N GLY A 155 -22.37 -5.53 -4.33
CA GLY A 155 -21.04 -5.57 -4.96
C GLY A 155 -20.92 -4.68 -6.22
N ALA A 156 -22.02 -4.46 -6.95
CA ALA A 156 -22.05 -3.53 -8.08
C ALA A 156 -21.81 -2.07 -7.66
N LEU A 157 -22.31 -1.64 -6.50
CA LEU A 157 -22.09 -0.30 -5.98
C LEU A 157 -20.62 -0.05 -5.68
N GLU A 158 -19.91 -1.06 -5.17
CA GLU A 158 -18.48 -0.94 -4.88
C GLU A 158 -17.60 -1.01 -6.13
N ASN A 159 -17.91 -1.88 -7.08
CA ASN A 159 -17.03 -2.15 -8.22
C ASN A 159 -17.28 -1.24 -9.43
N ALA A 160 -18.49 -0.69 -9.58
CA ALA A 160 -18.80 0.14 -10.75
C ALA A 160 -18.27 1.57 -10.55
N THR A 161 -17.31 1.93 -11.39
CA THR A 161 -16.64 3.25 -11.40
C THR A 161 -17.61 4.43 -11.48
N GLY A 162 -18.78 4.24 -12.11
CA GLY A 162 -19.82 5.27 -12.22
C GLY A 162 -20.41 5.73 -10.88
N TYR A 163 -20.34 4.91 -9.82
CA TYR A 163 -20.78 5.31 -8.48
C TYR A 163 -19.69 6.02 -7.69
N ASN A 164 -18.42 5.85 -8.07
CA ASN A 164 -17.26 6.41 -7.37
C ASN A 164 -17.27 6.14 -5.85
N ALA A 165 -17.88 5.02 -5.43
CA ALA A 165 -18.07 4.69 -4.02
C ALA A 165 -16.71 4.40 -3.36
N CYS A 166 -16.46 5.00 -2.20
CA CYS A 166 -15.22 4.86 -1.47
C CYS A 166 -15.43 3.99 -0.22
N PHE A 167 -15.74 2.71 -0.41
CA PHE A 167 -15.80 1.75 0.71
C PHE A 167 -14.43 1.28 1.18
N ARG A 168 -13.42 1.37 0.32
CA ARG A 168 -12.03 1.04 0.65
C ARG A 168 -11.04 1.82 -0.17
N TRP A 169 -9.82 1.91 0.34
CA TRP A 169 -8.66 2.44 -0.38
C TRP A 169 -7.38 1.81 0.17
N THR A 170 -6.32 1.81 -0.62
CA THR A 170 -5.08 1.10 -0.27
C THR A 170 -3.97 2.11 -0.05
N ALA A 171 -3.22 1.91 1.03
CA ALA A 171 -1.97 2.61 1.31
C ALA A 171 -0.77 1.68 1.15
N TYR A 172 0.33 2.21 0.63
CA TYR A 172 1.58 1.49 0.40
C TYR A 172 2.67 2.02 1.32
N VAL A 173 3.53 1.12 1.81
CA VAL A 173 4.73 1.49 2.54
C VAL A 173 5.85 1.66 1.53
N VAL A 174 6.26 2.90 1.31
CA VAL A 174 7.34 3.26 0.40
C VAL A 174 8.57 3.68 1.19
N CYS A 175 9.73 3.48 0.58
CA CYS A 175 10.99 4.05 1.05
C CYS A 175 11.49 5.01 -0.04
N PRO A 176 11.06 6.29 -0.01
CA PRO A 176 11.54 7.27 -0.98
C PRO A 176 13.03 7.46 -0.82
N PHE A 177 13.73 7.70 -1.93
CA PHE A 177 15.14 8.02 -1.89
C PHE A 177 15.32 9.50 -1.56
N THR A 178 16.10 9.79 -0.53
CA THR A 178 16.31 11.14 0.02
C THR A 178 17.78 11.55 0.05
N GLY A 179 18.67 10.80 -0.62
CA GLY A 179 20.12 10.96 -0.48
C GLY A 179 20.65 10.47 0.87
N GLY A 180 21.82 10.98 1.28
CA GLY A 180 22.45 10.62 2.56
C GLY A 180 22.98 9.18 2.60
N MET A 181 23.38 8.66 1.43
CA MET A 181 23.91 7.31 1.29
C MET A 181 25.38 7.22 1.65
N LYS A 182 26.10 8.33 1.82
CA LYS A 182 27.48 8.29 2.30
C LYS A 182 27.59 7.51 3.62
N GLY A 183 28.57 6.60 3.69
CA GLY A 183 28.85 5.82 4.88
C GLY A 183 29.58 4.50 4.59
N ASN A 184 29.71 3.69 5.63
CA ASN A 184 30.30 2.36 5.57
C ASN A 184 29.20 1.32 5.43
N TYR A 185 29.39 0.37 4.51
CA TYR A 185 28.41 -0.65 4.21
C TYR A 185 29.05 -2.03 4.33
N LYS A 186 28.30 -2.97 4.89
CA LYS A 186 28.64 -4.38 4.89
C LYS A 186 28.26 -5.01 3.56
N VAL A 187 29.20 -5.73 2.95
CA VAL A 187 28.97 -6.53 1.75
C VAL A 187 28.16 -7.76 2.12
N ILE A 188 26.96 -7.89 1.55
CA ILE A 188 26.08 -9.06 1.70
C ILE A 188 26.21 -9.98 0.48
N ALA A 189 26.45 -9.41 -0.70
CA ALA A 189 26.81 -10.13 -1.90
C ALA A 189 27.67 -9.24 -2.80
N ASP A 190 28.70 -9.83 -3.40
CA ASP A 190 29.46 -9.24 -4.50
C ASP A 190 29.77 -10.34 -5.52
N GLY A 191 29.06 -10.30 -6.65
CA GLY A 191 29.24 -11.25 -7.74
C GLY A 191 30.40 -10.91 -8.66
N TRP A 192 30.94 -9.70 -8.58
CA TRP A 192 32.17 -9.33 -9.30
C TRP A 192 33.42 -9.84 -8.57
N GLU A 193 33.24 -10.26 -7.31
CA GLU A 193 34.24 -10.91 -6.46
C GLU A 193 35.42 -10.01 -6.06
N ASP A 194 35.22 -8.69 -6.03
CA ASP A 194 36.21 -7.73 -5.49
C ASP A 194 36.26 -7.75 -3.96
N TRP A 195 35.13 -8.10 -3.31
CA TRP A 195 34.99 -8.07 -1.87
C TRP A 195 34.46 -9.37 -1.30
N ALA A 196 35.07 -9.83 -0.20
CA ALA A 196 34.55 -10.93 0.58
C ALA A 196 33.23 -10.55 1.30
N LEU A 197 32.33 -11.53 1.47
CA LEU A 197 31.10 -11.33 2.23
C LEU A 197 31.41 -10.91 3.67
N GLY A 198 30.75 -9.86 4.14
CA GLY A 198 30.98 -9.25 5.44
C GLY A 198 32.05 -8.16 5.47
N ALA A 199 32.80 -7.94 4.38
CA ALA A 199 33.72 -6.80 4.27
C ALA A 199 32.98 -5.46 4.40
N ILE A 200 33.69 -4.44 4.87
CA ILE A 200 33.16 -3.08 4.98
C ILE A 200 33.72 -2.22 3.85
N VAL A 201 32.84 -1.66 3.04
CA VAL A 201 33.19 -0.81 1.89
C VAL A 201 32.61 0.59 2.03
N PRO A 202 33.31 1.64 1.59
CA PRO A 202 32.82 3.00 1.62
C PRO A 202 31.90 3.28 0.42
N VAL A 203 30.72 3.83 0.69
CA VAL A 203 29.81 4.39 -0.31
C VAL A 203 29.77 5.90 -0.12
N GLY A 204 29.74 6.64 -1.22
CA GLY A 204 29.61 8.10 -1.25
C GLY A 204 28.22 8.57 -1.68
N ASP A 205 27.94 9.84 -1.42
CA ASP A 205 26.84 10.52 -2.10
C ASP A 205 27.29 10.91 -3.51
N GLY A 206 26.38 10.77 -4.48
CA GLY A 206 26.62 11.23 -5.84
C GLY A 206 26.62 12.77 -5.95
N PRO A 207 27.05 13.32 -7.10
CA PRO A 207 27.10 14.77 -7.29
C PRO A 207 25.71 15.42 -7.37
N GLY A 208 24.67 14.66 -7.74
CA GLY A 208 23.26 15.09 -7.76
C GLY A 208 22.45 14.57 -6.57
N ALA A 209 21.30 15.20 -6.30
CA ALA A 209 20.44 14.88 -5.17
C ALA A 209 19.91 13.42 -5.14
N ASN A 210 19.75 12.82 -6.34
CA ASN A 210 19.22 11.47 -6.50
C ASN A 210 20.29 10.49 -6.98
N GLN A 211 21.51 10.62 -6.46
CA GLN A 211 22.66 9.84 -6.91
C GLN A 211 23.48 9.26 -5.76
N VAL A 212 24.09 8.11 -6.01
CA VAL A 212 25.01 7.40 -5.11
C VAL A 212 26.34 7.18 -5.81
N ASP A 213 27.46 7.32 -5.11
CA ASP A 213 28.81 7.14 -5.65
C ASP A 213 29.42 5.83 -5.11
N LEU A 214 29.68 4.89 -6.02
CA LEU A 214 30.28 3.58 -5.72
C LEU A 214 31.79 3.51 -6.04
N SER A 215 32.44 4.65 -6.28
CA SER A 215 33.88 4.68 -6.59
C SER A 215 34.77 4.25 -5.41
N GLY A 216 34.23 4.23 -4.20
CA GLY A 216 34.88 3.64 -3.04
C GLY A 216 34.75 2.11 -2.96
N VAL A 217 33.84 1.53 -3.74
CA VAL A 217 33.57 0.08 -3.80
C VAL A 217 34.33 -0.53 -4.97
N TYR A 218 34.18 0.03 -6.17
CA TYR A 218 34.88 -0.45 -7.36
C TYR A 218 35.94 0.56 -7.82
N PRO A 219 37.15 0.14 -8.22
CA PRO A 219 37.60 -1.25 -8.50
C PRO A 219 38.31 -1.93 -7.31
N GLY A 220 37.67 -2.15 -6.16
CA GLY A 220 38.25 -2.99 -5.09
C GLY A 220 39.55 -2.44 -4.46
N GLY A 221 39.72 -1.12 -4.40
CA GLY A 221 40.95 -0.47 -3.93
C GLY A 221 42.00 -0.20 -5.03
N GLY A 222 41.67 -0.46 -6.30
CA GLY A 222 42.47 -0.03 -7.45
C GLY A 222 42.34 1.48 -7.76
N TYR A 223 42.60 1.81 -9.03
CA TYR A 223 42.66 3.19 -9.53
C TYR A 223 41.32 3.62 -10.11
N VAL A 224 40.71 4.63 -9.50
CA VAL A 224 39.48 5.24 -10.00
C VAL A 224 39.81 6.22 -11.12
N LYS A 225 39.22 6.01 -12.30
CA LYS A 225 39.35 6.88 -13.48
C LYS A 225 38.22 7.90 -13.54
N ASN A 226 36.97 7.44 -13.42
CA ASN A 226 35.78 8.28 -13.35
C ASN A 226 34.87 7.78 -12.23
N LYS A 227 34.01 8.66 -11.73
CA LYS A 227 33.07 8.28 -10.68
C LYS A 227 32.06 7.25 -11.19
N LEU A 228 31.91 6.15 -10.44
CA LEU A 228 30.83 5.19 -10.66
C LEU A 228 29.56 5.69 -9.97
N VAL A 229 28.79 6.50 -10.70
CA VAL A 229 27.57 7.13 -10.18
C VAL A 229 26.34 6.30 -10.55
N VAL A 230 25.52 5.99 -9.55
CA VAL A 230 24.21 5.36 -9.70
C VAL A 230 23.12 6.44 -9.58
N ASN A 231 22.26 6.54 -10.59
CA ASN A 231 21.05 7.35 -10.53
C ASN A 231 19.93 6.58 -9.83
N VAL A 232 19.15 7.26 -9.00
CA VAL A 232 18.02 6.66 -8.27
C VAL A 232 16.74 7.44 -8.56
N ASP A 233 15.65 6.75 -8.84
CA ASP A 233 14.33 7.37 -8.90
C ASP A 233 13.90 7.75 -7.47
N PRO A 234 13.65 9.03 -7.16
CA PRO A 234 13.37 9.49 -5.80
C PRO A 234 12.08 8.91 -5.20
N ASN A 235 11.12 8.51 -6.04
CA ASN A 235 9.81 8.04 -5.60
C ASN A 235 9.80 6.53 -5.35
N THR A 236 10.54 5.78 -6.16
CA THR A 236 10.49 4.31 -6.19
C THR A 236 11.76 3.65 -5.66
N GLY A 237 12.87 4.37 -5.59
CA GLY A 237 14.19 3.82 -5.27
C GLY A 237 14.82 3.02 -6.41
N ALA A 238 14.20 2.95 -7.60
CA ALA A 238 14.73 2.23 -8.74
C ALA A 238 16.06 2.85 -9.22
N ALA A 239 17.06 2.02 -9.47
CA ALA A 239 18.41 2.46 -9.78
C ALA A 239 18.78 2.24 -11.25
N SER A 240 19.62 3.12 -11.79
CA SER A 240 20.24 2.98 -13.12
C SER A 240 21.67 3.51 -13.11
N ILE A 241 22.52 2.94 -13.95
CA ILE A 241 23.94 3.27 -14.09
C ILE A 241 24.19 3.59 -15.56
N PRO A 242 24.46 4.85 -15.93
CA PRO A 242 24.92 5.17 -17.27
C PRO A 242 26.28 4.53 -17.50
N ARG A 243 26.58 4.15 -18.74
CA ARG A 243 27.87 3.53 -19.05
C ARG A 243 29.03 4.46 -18.66
N VAL A 244 29.93 3.97 -17.82
CA VAL A 244 31.08 4.73 -17.34
C VAL A 244 32.31 3.85 -17.21
N ASP A 245 33.46 4.32 -17.70
CA ASP A 245 34.77 3.74 -17.43
C ASP A 245 35.19 4.10 -15.99
N TYR A 246 34.93 3.21 -15.03
CA TYR A 246 35.09 3.56 -13.61
C TYR A 246 36.54 3.46 -13.14
N GLY A 247 37.34 2.51 -13.65
CA GLY A 247 38.72 2.36 -13.15
C GLY A 247 39.45 1.11 -13.60
N SER A 248 40.61 0.86 -12.98
CA SER A 248 41.49 -0.28 -13.24
C SER A 248 42.08 -0.85 -11.95
N TYR A 249 42.44 -2.13 -11.93
CA TYR A 249 43.10 -2.76 -10.76
C TYR A 249 44.61 -2.45 -10.67
N SER A 250 45.19 -1.79 -11.67
CA SER A 250 46.56 -1.30 -11.66
C SER A 250 46.67 0.01 -12.45
N PRO A 251 47.67 0.87 -12.19
CA PRO A 251 47.69 2.22 -12.76
C PRO A 251 47.89 2.23 -14.28
N THR A 252 48.49 1.18 -14.83
CA THR A 252 48.70 0.95 -16.26
C THR A 252 47.83 -0.19 -16.80
N GLY A 253 46.88 -0.68 -16.01
CA GLY A 253 46.09 -1.86 -16.30
C GLY A 253 44.90 -1.62 -17.21
N ALA A 254 44.19 -2.73 -17.46
CA ALA A 254 42.89 -2.74 -18.11
C ALA A 254 41.90 -1.81 -17.40
N VAL A 255 41.25 -0.93 -18.17
CA VAL A 255 40.14 -0.11 -17.68
C VAL A 255 38.83 -0.87 -17.85
N TYR A 256 38.07 -0.93 -16.78
CA TYR A 256 36.75 -1.54 -16.71
C TYR A 256 35.66 -0.48 -16.75
N SER A 257 34.54 -0.84 -17.36
CA SER A 257 33.34 -0.01 -17.41
C SER A 257 32.18 -0.70 -16.74
N ALA A 258 31.19 0.06 -16.29
CA ALA A 258 29.95 -0.46 -15.73
C ALA A 258 28.74 0.24 -16.38
N ALA A 259 27.66 -0.49 -16.58
CA ALA A 259 26.37 0.05 -17.02
C ALA A 259 25.21 -0.81 -16.51
N ALA A 260 24.03 -0.22 -16.34
CA ALA A 260 22.78 -0.94 -16.11
C ALA A 260 21.58 0.00 -16.25
N ALA A 261 20.72 -0.21 -17.26
CA ALA A 261 19.51 0.60 -17.43
C ALA A 261 18.49 0.38 -16.30
N ASN A 262 18.42 -0.85 -15.77
CA ASN A 262 17.67 -1.21 -14.57
C ASN A 262 18.62 -1.97 -13.63
N ALA A 263 19.29 -1.21 -12.79
CA ALA A 263 20.31 -1.71 -11.91
C ALA A 263 19.72 -2.36 -10.66
N GLY A 264 18.44 -2.17 -10.31
CA GLY A 264 17.85 -2.69 -9.07
C GLY A 264 17.29 -1.57 -8.19
N TYR A 265 17.49 -1.66 -6.87
CA TYR A 265 16.88 -0.73 -5.91
C TYR A 265 17.86 -0.22 -4.86
N ILE A 266 17.72 1.06 -4.52
CA ILE A 266 18.43 1.73 -3.43
C ILE A 266 17.43 2.40 -2.51
N PHE A 267 17.52 2.08 -1.21
CA PHE A 267 16.58 2.56 -0.20
C PHE A 267 17.35 3.31 0.90
N SER A 268 17.25 4.64 0.90
CA SER A 268 17.97 5.49 1.87
C SER A 268 17.50 5.27 3.30
N CYS A 269 16.21 4.98 3.49
CA CYS A 269 15.63 4.79 4.82
C CYS A 269 16.12 3.52 5.54
N THR A 270 16.53 2.49 4.79
CA THR A 270 17.10 1.26 5.36
C THR A 270 18.61 1.16 5.15
N GLY A 271 19.20 2.08 4.36
CA GLY A 271 20.60 1.97 3.93
C GLY A 271 20.86 0.71 3.10
N TYR A 272 19.85 0.23 2.37
CA TYR A 272 19.98 -0.95 1.51
C TYR A 272 20.34 -0.54 0.09
N ILE A 273 21.34 -1.21 -0.49
CA ILE A 273 21.70 -1.09 -1.91
C ILE A 273 21.67 -2.51 -2.47
N GLY A 274 20.76 -2.80 -3.40
CA GLY A 274 20.67 -4.08 -4.08
C GLY A 274 20.70 -3.88 -5.57
N LEU A 275 21.87 -4.11 -6.18
CA LEU A 275 22.13 -3.85 -7.57
C LEU A 275 22.49 -5.10 -8.36
N LYS A 276 22.26 -5.05 -9.67
CA LYS A 276 22.74 -5.97 -10.69
C LYS A 276 23.39 -5.14 -11.79
N ILE A 277 24.71 -5.19 -11.87
CA ILE A 277 25.55 -4.28 -12.67
C ILE A 277 26.20 -5.07 -13.80
N GLU A 278 26.14 -4.54 -15.02
CA GLU A 278 26.91 -5.11 -16.13
C GLU A 278 28.31 -4.53 -16.13
N HIS A 279 29.33 -5.40 -16.13
CA HIS A 279 30.74 -5.01 -16.20
C HIS A 279 31.29 -5.25 -17.61
N PHE A 280 32.23 -4.40 -18.02
CA PHE A 280 32.83 -4.45 -19.36
C PHE A 280 34.35 -4.32 -19.29
N TYR A 281 35.02 -4.94 -20.26
CA TYR A 281 36.39 -4.62 -20.65
C TYR A 281 36.38 -4.10 -22.10
N GLY A 282 36.72 -2.82 -22.28
CA GLY A 282 36.50 -2.14 -23.56
C GLY A 282 35.03 -2.20 -23.95
N THR A 283 34.72 -2.79 -25.11
CA THR A 283 33.34 -2.98 -25.58
C THR A 283 32.72 -4.33 -25.20
N SER A 284 33.50 -5.26 -24.66
CA SER A 284 33.05 -6.62 -24.35
C SER A 284 32.41 -6.66 -22.97
N SER A 285 31.18 -7.19 -22.89
CA SER A 285 30.51 -7.44 -21.63
C SER A 285 31.08 -8.68 -20.96
N TYR A 286 31.30 -8.60 -19.65
CA TYR A 286 31.63 -9.74 -18.78
C TYR A 286 30.35 -10.33 -18.16
N GLY A 287 29.21 -9.69 -18.34
CA GLY A 287 27.93 -10.11 -17.80
C GLY A 287 27.47 -9.27 -16.61
N PHE A 288 26.36 -9.72 -16.02
CA PHE A 288 25.65 -9.00 -14.97
C PHE A 288 25.90 -9.62 -13.60
N TYR A 289 26.44 -8.83 -12.69
CA TYR A 289 26.85 -9.27 -11.36
C TYR A 289 26.09 -8.53 -10.27
N SER A 290 25.71 -9.26 -9.22
CA SER A 290 24.96 -8.70 -8.10
C SER A 290 25.88 -8.00 -7.11
N LEU A 291 25.46 -6.83 -6.62
CA LEU A 291 26.08 -6.14 -5.50
C LEU A 291 25.00 -5.82 -4.48
N ILE A 292 25.07 -6.44 -3.30
CA ILE A 292 24.14 -6.18 -2.19
C ILE A 292 24.93 -5.65 -1.01
N LEU A 293 24.61 -4.44 -0.58
CA LEU A 293 25.25 -3.74 0.52
C LEU A 293 24.21 -3.29 1.55
N GLN A 294 24.61 -3.33 2.82
CA GLN A 294 23.79 -2.89 3.95
C GLN A 294 24.57 -1.90 4.82
N LYS A 295 24.05 -0.67 4.96
CA LYS A 295 24.67 0.39 5.78
C LYS A 295 24.82 -0.08 7.23
N GLN A 296 25.96 0.23 7.85
CA GLN A 296 26.27 -0.04 9.26
C GLN A 296 25.89 1.15 10.15
#